data_AF-A0A6J7ZH42-F1
#
_entry.id   AF-A0A6J7ZH42-F1
#
_cell.length_a   1.000
_cell.length_b   1.000
_cell.length_c   1.000
_cell.angle_alpha   90.00
_cell.angle_beta   90.00
_cell.angle_gamma   90.00
#
_symmetry.space_group_name_H-M   'P 1'
#
loop_
_entity.id
_entity.type
_entity.pdbx_description
1 polymer ?
#
loop_
_entity_poly.entity_id
_entity_poly.type
_entity_poly.pdbx_seq_one_letter_code
_entity_poly.pdbx_strand_id
1 'polypeptide(L)' 'MTDYHAALGQFLNYRLALEIAESTRILYLAVPVGVYESFFKGEFAQISLERYQIKLIIYDTIQEVIVQ' A
#
# COMPACT_ATOMS: atom_id res chain seq x y z
N MET A 1 -9.64 -3.22 9.55
CA MET A 1 -9.32 -4.60 9.13
C MET A 1 -9.95 -4.93 7.78
N THR A 2 -11.27 -4.82 7.61
CA THR A 2 -11.96 -5.14 6.34
C THR A 2 -11.41 -4.35 5.14
N ASP A 3 -11.22 -3.04 5.30
CA ASP A 3 -10.70 -2.19 4.21
C ASP A 3 -9.25 -2.55 3.84
N TYR A 4 -8.44 -2.95 4.82
CA TYR A 4 -7.08 -3.41 4.57
C TYR A 4 -7.06 -4.72 3.77
N HIS A 5 -7.91 -5.69 4.11
CA HIS A 5 -8.01 -6.94 3.35
C HIS A 5 -8.47 -6.70 1.91
N ALA A 6 -9.42 -5.78 1.70
CA ALA A 6 -9.86 -5.39 0.37
C ALA A 6 -8.73 -4.73 -0.43
N ALA A 7 -8.03 -3.76 0.17
CA ALA A 7 -6.90 -3.06 -0.45
C ALA A 7 -5.74 -4.02 -0.78
N LEU A 8 -5.43 -4.96 0.12
CA LEU A 8 -4.42 -5.99 -0.11
C LEU A 8 -4.81 -6.90 -1.28
N GLY A 9 -6.07 -7.36 -1.34
CA GLY A 9 -6.56 -8.18 -2.44
C GLY A 9 -6.46 -7.45 -3.79
N GLN A 10 -6.87 -6.18 -3.82
CA GLN A 10 -6.73 -5.34 -5.02
C GLN A 10 -5.26 -5.17 -5.42
N PHE A 11 -4.37 -4.87 -4.47
CA PHE A 11 -2.94 -4.71 -4.74
C PHE A 11 -2.34 -5.95 -5.39
N LEU A 12 -2.63 -7.14 -4.85
CA LEU A 12 -2.12 -8.40 -5.39
C LEU A 12 -2.65 -8.67 -6.81
N ASN A 13 -3.95 -8.43 -7.04
CA ASN A 13 -4.55 -8.60 -8.36
C ASN A 13 -3.97 -7.65 -9.40
N TYR A 14 -3.80 -6.36 -9.05
CA TYR A 14 -3.23 -5.38 -9.97
C TYR A 14 -1.75 -5.62 -10.21
N ARG A 15 -0.99 -6.07 -9.21
CA ARG A 15 0.41 -6.45 -9.40
C ARG A 15 0.51 -7.58 -10.43
N LEU A 16 -0.31 -8.62 -10.31
CA LEU A 16 -0.34 -9.71 -11.28
C LEU A 16 -0.72 -9.21 -12.69
N ALA A 17 -1.70 -8.32 -12.80
CA ALA A 17 -2.08 -7.74 -14.09
C ALA A 17 -0.94 -6.91 -14.72
N LEU A 18 -0.22 -6.13 -13.91
CA LEU A 18 0.91 -5.31 -14.35
C LEU A 18 2.12 -6.17 -14.73
N GLU A 19 2.39 -7.28 -14.05
CA GLU A 19 3.44 -8.23 -14.44
C GLU A 19 3.25 -8.75 -15.87
N ILE A 20 2.00 -8.90 -16.31
CA ILE A 20 1.65 -9.38 -17.66
C ILE A 20 1.64 -8.24 -18.68
N ALA A 21 1.01 -7.11 -18.35
CA ALA A 21 0.77 -6.03 -19.30
C ALA A 21 1.91 -5.00 -19.39
N GLU A 22 2.52 -4.66 -18.25
CA GLU A 22 3.50 -3.58 -18.10
C GLU A 22 4.53 -3.93 -17.01
N SER A 23 5.36 -4.96 -17.24
CA SER A 23 6.23 -5.57 -16.22
C SER A 23 7.25 -4.63 -15.57
N THR A 24 7.55 -3.48 -16.18
CA THR A 24 8.43 -2.45 -15.63
C THR A 24 7.71 -1.46 -14.72
N ARG A 25 6.37 -1.48 -14.67
CA ARG A 25 5.59 -0.54 -13.86
C ARG A 25 5.56 -0.99 -12.40
N ILE A 26 6.01 -0.09 -11.52
CA ILE A 26 6.02 -0.33 -10.09
C ILE A 26 4.67 0.10 -9.50
N LEU A 27 4.00 -0.83 -8.82
CA LEU A 27 2.76 -0.56 -8.11
C LEU A 27 3.03 -0.10 -6.68
N TYR A 28 2.37 0.98 -6.27
CA TYR A 28 2.40 1.52 -4.92
C TYR A 28 0.98 1.51 -4.33
N LEU A 29 0.87 1.22 -3.04
CA LEU A 29 -0.35 1.40 -2.27
C LEU A 29 -0.29 2.77 -1.57
N ALA A 30 -1.14 3.69 -1.99
CA ALA A 30 -1.22 5.02 -1.41
C ALA A 30 -1.99 4.99 -0.08
N VAL A 31 -1.40 5.57 0.97
CA VAL A 31 -2.00 5.60 2.30
C VAL A 31 -1.88 7.01 2.93
N PRO A 32 -2.95 7.54 3.54
CA PRO A 32 -2.85 8.77 4.31
C PRO A 32 -1.88 8.63 5.48
N VAL A 33 -1.15 9.70 5.80
CA VAL A 33 -0.21 9.72 6.94
C VAL A 33 -0.89 9.32 8.25
N GLY A 34 -2.12 9.77 8.51
CA GLY A 34 -2.88 9.38 9.70
C GLY A 34 -3.17 7.88 9.78
N VAL A 35 -3.43 7.23 8.64
CA VAL A 35 -3.66 5.78 8.57
C VAL A 35 -2.34 5.02 8.74
N TYR A 36 -1.25 5.54 8.17
CA TYR A 36 0.07 4.96 8.35
C TYR A 36 0.46 4.92 9.83
N GLU A 37 0.33 6.06 10.50
CA GLU A 37 0.67 6.23 11.92
C GLU A 37 -0.19 5.36 12.85
N SER A 38 -1.50 5.27 12.59
CA SER A 38 -2.45 4.57 13.47
C SER A 38 -2.58 3.06 13.22
N PHE A 39 -2.36 2.60 11.99
CA PHE A 39 -2.57 1.19 11.60
C PHE A 39 -1.31 0.52 11.07
N PHE A 40 -0.61 1.14 10.11
CA PHE A 40 0.51 0.47 9.46
C PHE A 40 1.74 0.35 10.35
N LYS A 41 1.89 1.15 11.41
CA LYS A 41 2.91 0.92 12.45
C LYS A 41 2.65 -0.30 13.33
N GLY A 42 1.47 -0.90 13.26
CA GLY A 42 1.15 -2.13 13.98
C GLY A 42 1.89 -3.35 13.45
N GLU A 43 2.28 -4.26 14.34
CA GLU A 43 3.08 -5.46 14.03
C GLU A 43 2.50 -6.30 12.88
N PHE A 44 1.19 -6.58 12.93
CA PHE A 44 0.52 -7.35 11.88
C PHE A 44 0.64 -6.68 10.49
N ALA A 45 0.43 -5.36 10.42
CA ALA A 45 0.48 -4.63 9.17
C ALA A 45 1.92 -4.61 8.62
N GLN A 46 2.92 -4.38 9.47
CA GLN A 46 4.34 -4.44 9.09
C GLN A 46 4.73 -5.81 8.55
N ILE A 47 4.40 -6.90 9.26
CA ILE A 47 4.68 -8.27 8.80
C ILE A 47 4.03 -8.53 7.43
N SER A 48 2.81 -8.04 7.23
CA SER A 48 2.09 -8.20 5.97
C SER A 48 2.75 -7.40 4.83
N LEU A 49 3.14 -6.13 5.08
CA LEU A 49 3.87 -5.31 4.11
C LEU A 49 5.16 -5.97 3.66
N GLU A 50 5.96 -6.50 4.59
CA GLU A 50 7.21 -7.19 4.31
C GLU A 50 6.98 -8.48 3.53
N ARG A 51 6.07 -9.34 4.03
CA ARG A 51 5.78 -10.64 3.42
C ARG A 51 5.30 -10.50 1.97
N TYR A 52 4.43 -9.54 1.71
CA TYR A 52 3.87 -9.33 0.38
C TYR A 52 4.66 -8.30 -0.44
N GLN A 53 5.77 -7.77 0.08
CA GLN A 53 6.63 -6.78 -0.57
C GLN A 53 5.84 -5.56 -1.09
N ILE A 54 4.92 -5.06 -0.27
CA ILE A 54 4.04 -3.94 -0.65
C ILE A 54 4.84 -2.65 -0.52
N LYS A 55 4.96 -1.92 -1.64
CA LYS A 55 5.51 -0.57 -1.64
C LYS A 55 4.41 0.41 -1.25
N LEU A 56 4.62 1.13 -0.15
CA LEU A 56 3.74 2.22 0.25
C LEU A 56 4.18 3.53 -0.37
N ILE A 57 3.21 4.40 -0.61
CA ILE A 57 3.43 5.83 -0.78
C ILE A 57 2.55 6.55 0.23
N ILE A 58 3.16 7.35 1.10
CA ILE A 58 2.47 8.00 2.22
C ILE A 58 2.22 9.45 1.82
N TYR A 59 0.99 9.90 1.97
CA TYR A 59 0.61 11.26 1.59
C TYR A 59 -0.16 11.97 2.70
N ASP A 60 -0.04 13.29 2.74
CA ASP A 60 -0.83 14.15 3.60
C ASP A 60 -2.11 14.57 2.85
N THR A 61 -3.28 14.26 3.42
CA THR A 61 -4.58 14.55 2.80
C THR A 61 -4.96 16.03 2.83
N ILE A 62 -4.35 16.83 3.69
CA ILE A 62 -4.66 18.26 3.88
C ILE A 62 -3.71 19.11 3.03
N GLN A 63 -2.42 18.78 3.06
CA GLN A 63 -1.41 19.49 2.27
C GLN A 63 -1.31 18.99 0.83
N GLU A 64 -1.91 17.83 0.52
CA GLU A 64 -1.86 17.18 -0.79
C GLU A 64 -0.44 16.90 -1.29
N VAL A 65 0.46 16.54 -0.36
CA VAL A 65 1.87 16.23 -0.65
C VAL A 65 2.22 14.78 -0.33
N ILE A 66 3.19 14.24 -1.08
CA ILE A 66 3.83 12.97 -0.74
C ILE A 66 4.82 13.24 0.40
N VAL A 67 4.71 12.46 1.47
CA VAL A 67 5.54 12.56 2.67
C VAL A 67 6.66 11.51 2.64
N GLN A 68 6.38 10.32 2.08
CA GLN A 68 7.33 9.21 1.98
C GLN A 68 7.01 8.26 0.82
#